data_AF-A0A6I2J120-F1
#
_entry.id   AF-A0A6I2J120-F1
#
_cell.length_a   1.000
_cell.length_b   1.000
_cell.length_c   1.000
_cell.angle_alpha   90.00
_cell.angle_beta   90.00
_cell.angle_gamma   90.00
#
_symmetry.space_group_name_H-M   'P 1'
#
loop_
_entity.id
_entity.type
_entity.pdbx_description
1 polymer ?
#
loop_
_entity_poly.entity_id
_entity_poly.type
_entity_poly.pdbx_seq_one_letter_code
_entity_poly.pdbx_strand_id
1 'polypeptide(L)'
;MKRRIFDRQFKIEAVRLACSADMTVTQTARTLNISATTLYRWIAEWEQDKDNAFPGRGSPVTNAAFEISKLHKKVAYLEQENALLKKYQAFLKRNPR
;
A
#
# COMPACT_ATOMS: atom_id res chain seq x y z
N MET A 1 0.96 12.88 -24.95
CA MET A 1 -0.24 12.04 -24.72
C MET A 1 -0.68 12.13 -23.27
N LYS A 2 -1.97 12.37 -23.00
CA LYS A 2 -2.54 12.41 -21.64
C LYS A 2 -2.75 10.97 -21.15
N ARG A 3 -2.12 10.56 -20.04
CA ARG A 3 -2.36 9.24 -19.44
C ARG A 3 -3.79 9.17 -18.93
N ARG A 4 -4.59 8.21 -19.40
CA ARG A 4 -5.91 7.90 -18.83
C ARG A 4 -5.75 7.54 -17.34
N ILE A 5 -6.64 8.08 -16.52
CA ILE A 5 -6.71 7.82 -15.09
C ILE A 5 -7.93 6.93 -14.90
N PHE A 6 -7.73 5.82 -14.21
CA PHE A 6 -8.78 4.88 -13.87
C PHE A 6 -8.89 4.83 -12.36
N ASP A 7 -10.13 4.82 -11.89
CA ASP A 7 -10.41 4.77 -10.47
C ASP A 7 -10.08 3.40 -9.88
N ARG A 8 -9.85 3.33 -8.57
CA ARG A 8 -9.49 2.06 -7.91
C ARG A 8 -10.57 1.00 -8.16
N GLN A 9 -11.82 1.36 -7.92
CA GLN A 9 -12.96 0.45 -8.05
C GLN A 9 -13.07 -0.12 -9.48
N PHE A 10 -12.89 0.75 -10.48
CA PHE A 10 -12.91 0.34 -11.88
C PHE A 10 -11.86 -0.72 -12.21
N LYS A 11 -10.63 -0.57 -11.70
CA LYS A 11 -9.56 -1.55 -11.94
C LYS A 11 -9.88 -2.91 -11.31
N ILE A 12 -10.45 -2.91 -10.10
CA ILE A 12 -10.86 -4.13 -9.40
C ILE A 12 -11.94 -4.87 -10.18
N GLU A 13 -12.97 -4.15 -10.60
CA GLU A 13 -14.07 -4.72 -11.39
C GLU A 13 -13.58 -5.23 -12.74
N ALA A 14 -12.67 -4.49 -13.39
CA ALA A 14 -12.05 -4.91 -14.65
C ALA A 14 -11.26 -6.23 -14.50
N VAL A 15 -10.50 -6.39 -13.42
CA VAL A 15 -9.76 -7.64 -13.15
C VAL A 15 -10.72 -8.77 -12.80
N ARG A 16 -11.73 -8.53 -11.96
CA ARG A 16 -12.75 -9.55 -11.62
C ARG A 16 -13.48 -10.07 -12.86
N LEU A 17 -13.86 -9.16 -13.76
CA LEU A 17 -14.49 -9.50 -15.04
C LEU A 17 -13.53 -10.22 -16.01
N ALA A 18 -12.23 -9.94 -15.92
CA ALA A 18 -11.24 -10.66 -16.71
C ALA A 18 -10.94 -12.07 -16.17
N CYS A 19 -11.17 -12.31 -14.87
CA CYS A 19 -11.01 -13.62 -14.22
C CYS A 19 -12.29 -14.47 -14.24
N SER A 20 -13.45 -13.91 -14.60
CA SER A 20 -14.68 -14.70 -14.76
C SER A 20 -14.59 -15.64 -15.96
N ALA A 21 -15.15 -16.85 -15.83
CA ALA A 21 -15.05 -17.90 -16.86
C ALA A 21 -15.68 -17.54 -18.22
N ASP A 22 -16.54 -16.52 -18.26
CA ASP A 22 -17.35 -16.18 -19.44
C ASP A 22 -16.63 -15.30 -20.47
N MET A 23 -15.47 -14.70 -20.14
CA MET A 23 -14.77 -13.79 -21.04
C MET A 23 -13.24 -13.92 -20.97
N THR A 24 -12.59 -13.82 -22.14
CA THR A 24 -11.12 -13.73 -22.20
C THR A 24 -10.63 -12.33 -21.87
N VAL A 25 -9.40 -12.21 -21.34
CA VAL A 25 -8.75 -10.91 -21.04
C VAL A 25 -8.80 -9.95 -22.23
N THR A 26 -8.64 -10.46 -23.46
CA THR A 26 -8.67 -9.63 -24.67
C THR A 26 -10.08 -9.13 -25.00
N GLN A 27 -11.11 -9.95 -24.78
CA GLN A 27 -12.50 -9.52 -24.94
C GLN A 27 -12.87 -8.49 -23.88
N THR A 28 -12.54 -8.74 -22.61
CA THR A 28 -12.79 -7.80 -21.51
C THR A 28 -12.12 -6.46 -21.74
N ALA A 29 -10.86 -6.45 -22.22
CA ALA A 29 -10.16 -5.21 -22.57
C ALA A 29 -10.87 -4.43 -23.70
N ARG A 30 -11.38 -5.11 -24.72
CA ARG A 30 -12.16 -4.49 -25.81
C ARG A 30 -13.47 -3.91 -25.29
N THR A 31 -14.21 -4.65 -24.47
CA THR A 31 -15.48 -4.21 -23.86
C THR A 31 -15.29 -2.96 -22.99
N LEU A 32 -14.21 -2.94 -22.19
CA LEU A 32 -13.88 -1.81 -21.31
C LEU A 32 -13.14 -0.67 -22.04
N ASN A 33 -12.89 -0.83 -23.35
CA ASN A 33 -12.13 0.11 -24.18
C ASN A 33 -10.78 0.48 -23.53
N ILE A 34 -10.03 -0.52 -23.06
CA ILE A 34 -8.67 -0.38 -22.50
C ILE A 34 -7.69 -1.27 -23.27
N SER A 35 -6.38 -1.00 -23.16
CA SER A 35 -5.40 -1.89 -23.80
C SER A 35 -5.30 -3.21 -23.03
N ALA A 36 -5.25 -4.33 -23.75
CA ALA A 36 -5.07 -5.65 -23.15
C ALA A 36 -3.79 -5.71 -22.29
N THR A 37 -2.72 -5.04 -22.72
CA THR A 37 -1.47 -4.90 -21.95
C THR A 37 -1.68 -4.24 -20.58
N THR A 38 -2.56 -3.25 -20.49
CA THR A 38 -2.89 -2.60 -19.22
C THR A 38 -3.66 -3.55 -18.31
N LEU A 39 -4.60 -4.31 -18.88
CA LEU A 39 -5.40 -5.27 -18.13
C LEU A 39 -4.55 -6.45 -17.62
N TYR A 40 -3.63 -6.99 -18.41
CA TYR A 40 -2.66 -7.99 -17.96
C TYR A 40 -1.80 -7.49 -16.79
N ARG A 41 -1.35 -6.23 -16.85
CA ARG A 41 -0.60 -5.62 -15.75
C ARG A 41 -1.43 -5.53 -14.48
N TRP A 42 -2.71 -5.14 -14.58
CA TRP A 42 -3.60 -5.08 -13.43
C TRP A 42 -3.91 -6.45 -12.84
N ILE A 43 -4.03 -7.48 -13.67
CA ILE A 43 -4.19 -8.87 -13.20
C ILE A 43 -2.97 -9.30 -12.38
N ALA A 44 -1.75 -9.05 -12.89
CA ALA A 44 -0.52 -9.36 -12.17
C ALA A 44 -0.38 -8.57 -10.84
N GLU A 45 -0.70 -7.27 -10.86
CA GLU A 45 -0.74 -6.44 -9.64
C GLU A 45 -1.76 -7.01 -8.63
N TRP A 46 -2.93 -7.47 -9.11
CA TRP A 46 -3.99 -8.07 -8.29
C TRP A 46 -3.63 -9.45 -7.74
N GLU A 47 -2.90 -10.29 -8.47
CA GLU A 47 -2.43 -11.58 -7.96
C GLU A 47 -1.43 -11.42 -6.82
N GLN A 48 -0.60 -10.36 -6.87
CA GLN A 48 0.42 -10.09 -5.87
C GLN A 48 -0.18 -9.56 -4.55
N ASP A 49 -1.03 -8.54 -4.62
CA ASP A 49 -1.49 -7.78 -3.45
C ASP A 49 -3.02 -7.76 -3.27
N LYS A 50 -3.79 -8.48 -4.12
CA LYS A 50 -5.27 -8.55 -4.12
C LYS A 50 -5.90 -7.18 -3.89
N ASP A 51 -6.62 -7.00 -2.78
CA ASP A 51 -7.32 -5.77 -2.44
C ASP A 51 -6.38 -4.55 -2.27
N ASN A 52 -5.08 -4.75 -2.08
CA ASN A 52 -4.10 -3.67 -1.97
C ASN A 52 -3.40 -3.30 -3.30
N ALA A 53 -3.70 -3.99 -4.40
CA ALA A 53 -3.00 -3.82 -5.68
C ALA A 53 -3.10 -2.42 -6.31
N PHE A 54 -4.11 -1.62 -5.95
CA PHE A 54 -4.38 -0.32 -6.58
C PHE A 54 -4.42 0.85 -5.57
N PRO A 55 -3.31 1.21 -4.90
CA PRO A 55 -3.29 2.22 -3.85
C PRO A 55 -3.34 3.68 -4.35
N GLY A 56 -3.50 3.91 -5.66
CA GLY A 56 -3.57 5.25 -6.26
C GLY A 56 -2.21 5.82 -6.71
N ARG A 57 -2.21 7.03 -7.29
CA ARG A 57 -0.98 7.70 -7.76
C ARG A 57 -0.27 8.35 -6.57
N GLY A 58 1.03 8.09 -6.45
CA GLY A 58 1.88 8.70 -5.41
C GLY A 58 1.79 8.01 -4.04
N SER A 59 0.88 7.05 -3.89
CA SER A 59 0.99 6.08 -2.79
C SER A 59 2.09 5.12 -3.20
N PRO A 60 3.22 5.05 -2.47
CA PRO A 60 4.08 3.87 -2.57
C PRO A 60 3.13 2.69 -2.42
N VAL A 61 3.26 1.67 -3.29
CA VAL A 61 2.67 0.33 -3.05
C VAL A 61 2.54 0.17 -1.57
N THR A 62 1.31 0.00 -1.05
CA THR A 62 0.97 -0.10 0.38
C THR A 62 1.84 -1.17 1.00
N ASN A 63 3.08 -0.76 1.28
CA ASN A 63 4.20 -1.63 1.42
C ASN A 63 4.22 -1.83 2.90
N ALA A 64 4.17 -3.08 3.33
CA ALA A 64 4.64 -3.44 4.67
C ALA A 64 5.90 -2.62 5.03
N ALA A 65 6.81 -2.34 4.07
CA ALA A 65 7.96 -1.46 4.25
C ALA A 65 7.66 -0.01 4.70
N PHE A 66 6.59 0.65 4.24
CA PHE A 66 6.22 2.00 4.70
C PHE A 66 5.71 1.96 6.14
N GLU A 67 4.81 1.03 6.45
CA GLU A 67 4.32 0.85 7.82
C GLU A 67 5.44 0.42 8.76
N ILE A 68 6.33 -0.47 8.33
CA ILE A 68 7.56 -0.85 9.06
C ILE A 68 8.43 0.39 9.31
N SER A 69 8.66 1.24 8.29
CA SER A 69 9.45 2.46 8.46
C SER A 69 8.82 3.43 9.45
N LYS A 70 7.50 3.61 9.39
CA LYS A 70 6.74 4.46 10.30
C LYS A 70 6.78 3.91 11.73
N LEU A 71 6.61 2.60 11.90
CA LEU A 71 6.69 1.92 13.19
C LEU A 71 8.10 2.02 13.77
N HIS A 72 9.16 1.80 12.99
CA HIS A 72 10.55 1.98 13.42
C HIS A 72 10.81 3.40 13.92
N LYS A 73 10.33 4.43 13.21
CA LYS A 73 10.44 5.82 13.67
C LYS A 73 9.73 6.04 15.01
N LYS A 74 8.54 5.46 15.19
CA LYS A 74 7.79 5.58 16.44
C LYS A 74 8.47 4.85 17.60
N VAL A 75 9.01 3.66 17.36
CA VAL A 75 9.79 2.90 18.36
C VAL A 75 11.02 3.69 18.78
N ALA A 76 11.81 4.20 17.83
CA ALA A 76 13.00 4.99 18.13
C ALA A 76 12.68 6.24 18.98
N TYR A 77 11.58 6.93 18.67
CA TYR A 77 11.12 8.07 19.47
C TYR A 77 10.73 7.67 20.90
N LEU A 78 9.96 6.59 21.06
CA LEU A 78 9.54 6.09 22.38
C LEU A 78 10.72 5.59 23.22
N GLU A 79 11.74 5.00 22.58
CA GLU A 79 12.98 4.60 23.24
C GLU A 79 13.76 5.80 23.77
N GLN A 80 13.81 6.90 23.00
CA GLN A 80 14.43 8.16 23.44
C GLN A 80 13.68 8.77 24.64
N GLU A 81 12.35 8.84 24.59
CA GLU A 81 11.54 9.31 25.71
C GLU A 81 11.76 8.44 26.96
N ASN A 82 11.73 7.12 26.81
CA ASN A 82 12.01 6.20 27.92
C ASN A 82 13.42 6.37 28.49
N ALA A 83 14.43 6.56 27.63
CA ALA A 83 15.80 6.81 28.07
C ALA A 83 15.90 8.11 28.89
N LEU A 84 15.20 9.17 28.47
CA LEU A 84 15.14 10.43 29.21
C LEU A 84 14.45 10.26 30.56
N LEU A 85 13.30 9.57 30.61
CA LEU A 85 12.57 9.31 31.84
C LEU A 85 13.40 8.47 32.83
N LYS A 86 14.12 7.45 32.34
CA LYS A 86 15.03 6.65 33.17
C LYS A 86 16.17 7.49 33.75
N LYS A 87 16.76 8.40 32.96
CA LYS A 87 17.79 9.34 33.43
C LYS A 87 17.25 10.26 34.53
N TYR A 88 16.04 10.79 34.33
CA TYR A 88 15.38 11.63 35.33
C TYR A 88 15.10 10.88 36.63
N GLN A 89 14.58 9.64 36.54
CA GLN A 89 14.36 8.79 37.71
C GLN A 89 15.67 8.50 38.46
N ALA A 90 16.77 8.23 37.74
CA ALA A 90 18.08 8.03 38.35
C ALA A 90 18.60 9.29 39.04
N PHE A 91 18.39 10.46 38.45
CA PHE A 91 18.73 11.75 39.05
C PHE A 91 17.96 11.99 40.36
N LEU A 92 16.65 11.74 40.38
CA LEU A 92 15.82 11.88 41.57
C LEU A 92 16.24 10.93 42.70
N LYS A 93 16.57 9.67 42.37
CA LYS A 93 17.06 8.70 43.36
C LYS A 93 18.40 9.11 43.99
N ARG A 94 19.26 9.82 43.23
CA ARG A 94 20.56 10.31 43.71
C ARG A 94 20.45 11.58 44.54
N ASN A 95 19.40 12.37 44.34
CA ASN A 95 19.14 13.61 45.08
C ASN A 95 17.77 13.53 45.77
N PRO A 96 17.63 12.70 46.82
CA PRO A 96 16.44 12.72 47.66
C PRO A 96 16.32 14.09 48.34
N ARG A 97 15.09 14.60 48.44
CA ARG A 97 14.78 15.84 49.17
C ARG A 97 15.01 15.67 50.66
#